data_AF-A0A1R1X2N7-F1
#
_entry.id   AF-A0A1R1X2N7-F1
#
_cell.length_a   1.000
_cell.length_b   1.000
_cell.length_c   1.000
_cell.angle_alpha   90.00
_cell.angle_beta   90.00
_cell.angle_gamma   90.00
#
_symmetry.space_group_name_H-M   'P 1'
#
loop_
_entity.id
_entity.type
_entity.pdbx_description
1 polymer ?
#
loop_
_entity_poly.entity_id
_entity_poly.type
_entity_poly.pdbx_seq_one_letter_code
_entity_poly.pdbx_strand_id
1 'polypeptide(L)'
;MKFVLSVSTLSAFACVAFAGYMCQDECMNASNDMNYDYQPMQEAEAAPVKPVSRRRRRLSKKFKAYCSVIEECKTGCLEQKDKTICKTYRRKMRAERRKSRTPEQKAASKARFNAYCAAIDECKSGCLDNGDKTVCRTYRKSFRKQNRKARRAAFKAKFSAF
;
A
#
# COMPACT_ATOMS: atom_id res chain seq x y z
N MET A 1 -22.07 45.77 -45.79
CA MET A 1 -20.66 46.06 -45.42
C MET A 1 -20.11 44.76 -44.83
N LYS A 2 -19.22 44.02 -45.53
CA LYS A 2 -17.73 44.14 -45.48
C LYS A 2 -17.18 43.57 -44.14
N PHE A 3 -16.26 42.61 -43.95
CA PHE A 3 -15.21 41.88 -44.70
C PHE A 3 -14.99 40.52 -43.96
N VAL A 4 -14.77 39.35 -44.59
CA VAL A 4 -13.54 38.73 -45.17
C VAL A 4 -12.41 38.41 -44.17
N LEU A 5 -12.08 37.10 -44.11
CA LEU A 5 -10.79 36.41 -43.88
C LEU A 5 -9.56 37.23 -43.44
N SER A 6 -8.82 36.77 -42.42
CA SER A 6 -7.42 36.28 -42.53
C SER A 6 -6.81 36.04 -41.13
N VAL A 7 -6.34 34.84 -40.82
CA VAL A 7 -4.98 34.26 -40.98
C VAL A 7 -3.85 35.04 -40.27
N SER A 8 -3.11 34.29 -39.43
CA SER A 8 -1.65 34.32 -39.27
C SER A 8 -1.10 34.82 -37.92
N THR A 9 -0.48 33.91 -37.15
CA THR A 9 0.98 33.86 -36.81
C THR A 9 1.36 34.70 -35.58
N LEU A 10 2.13 34.30 -34.56
CA LEU A 10 3.08 33.22 -34.24
C LEU A 10 3.00 33.01 -32.71
N SER A 11 3.18 31.83 -32.13
CA SER A 11 4.53 31.42 -31.75
C SER A 11 4.65 29.90 -31.63
N ALA A 12 5.59 29.39 -32.40
CA ALA A 12 6.16 28.08 -32.22
C ALA A 12 6.94 28.05 -30.90
N PHE A 13 6.62 27.08 -30.04
CA PHE A 13 7.66 26.38 -29.29
C PHE A 13 7.41 24.88 -29.39
N ALA A 14 8.39 24.25 -30.04
CA ALA A 14 8.49 22.83 -30.25
C ALA A 14 8.81 22.07 -28.96
N CYS A 15 8.27 20.86 -28.88
CA CYS A 15 8.86 19.62 -28.38
C CYS A 15 9.62 19.62 -27.04
N VAL A 16 8.99 18.99 -26.03
CA VAL A 16 9.55 17.90 -25.22
C VAL A 16 8.36 17.02 -24.78
N ALA A 17 8.01 15.98 -25.50
CA ALA A 17 8.49 14.60 -25.35
C ALA A 17 8.07 13.89 -24.04
N PHE A 18 7.70 12.63 -24.23
CA PHE A 18 7.67 11.51 -23.28
C PHE A 18 6.38 11.23 -22.47
N ALA A 19 5.58 10.33 -23.07
CA ALA A 19 5.32 9.01 -22.52
C ALA A 19 4.72 8.95 -21.10
N GLY A 20 3.41 9.14 -21.01
CA GLY A 20 2.62 8.85 -19.82
C GLY A 20 1.47 7.86 -20.04
N TYR A 21 1.39 7.22 -21.22
CA TYR A 21 0.36 6.24 -21.56
C TYR A 21 1.03 4.99 -22.11
N MET A 22 0.50 3.81 -21.77
CA MET A 22 0.98 2.45 -22.07
C MET A 22 1.94 1.83 -21.05
N CYS A 23 1.38 1.20 -20.00
CA CYS A 23 1.75 -0.15 -19.53
C CYS A 23 0.99 -0.51 -18.24
N GLN A 24 -0.33 -0.60 -18.34
CA GLN A 24 -1.13 -1.48 -17.51
C GLN A 24 -2.07 -2.16 -18.48
N ASP A 25 -1.72 -3.36 -18.95
CA ASP A 25 -2.67 -4.42 -19.34
C ASP A 25 -2.05 -5.70 -19.94
N GLU A 26 -0.75 -5.95 -19.81
CA GLU A 26 -0.15 -7.24 -20.24
C GLU A 26 0.65 -7.96 -19.15
N CYS A 27 0.02 -8.28 -18.01
CA CYS A 27 0.60 -9.21 -17.03
C CYS A 27 -0.39 -10.28 -16.54
N MET A 28 -1.44 -10.56 -17.31
CA MET A 28 -2.38 -11.67 -17.05
C MET A 28 -2.64 -12.40 -18.36
N ASN A 29 -1.61 -13.02 -18.93
CA ASN A 29 -1.72 -14.17 -19.83
C ASN A 29 -0.33 -14.74 -20.10
N ALA A 30 0.03 -15.78 -19.34
CA ALA A 30 1.03 -16.75 -19.74
C ALA A 30 0.58 -18.10 -19.17
N SER A 31 -0.42 -18.67 -19.85
CA SER A 31 -0.68 -20.11 -19.79
C SER A 31 0.35 -20.81 -20.66
N ASN A 32 0.83 -21.95 -20.14
CA ASN A 32 1.53 -23.05 -20.81
C ASN A 32 2.97 -22.81 -21.25
N ASP A 33 3.86 -23.59 -20.62
CA ASP A 33 4.73 -24.58 -21.29
C ASP A 33 6.09 -24.62 -20.59
N MET A 34 6.28 -25.61 -19.71
CA MET A 34 7.63 -25.99 -19.25
C MET A 34 7.69 -27.52 -19.25
N ASN A 35 8.00 -28.03 -20.43
CA ASN A 35 8.68 -29.28 -20.73
C ASN A 35 9.62 -29.73 -19.58
N TYR A 36 9.35 -30.90 -18.99
CA TYR A 36 10.25 -31.56 -18.05
C TYR A 36 11.16 -32.51 -18.83
N ASP A 37 12.32 -32.01 -19.26
CA ASP A 37 13.42 -32.89 -19.67
C ASP A 37 14.16 -33.38 -18.41
N TYR A 38 14.00 -34.67 -18.13
CA TYR A 38 14.65 -35.38 -17.05
C TYR A 38 16.08 -35.71 -17.50
N GLN A 39 17.10 -35.08 -16.90
CA GLN A 39 18.50 -35.54 -17.01
C GLN A 39 18.98 -36.10 -15.67
N PRO A 40 19.61 -37.30 -15.66
CA PRO A 40 19.97 -38.01 -14.43
C PRO A 40 21.17 -37.36 -13.75
N MET A 41 21.10 -37.31 -12.41
CA MET A 41 22.16 -36.82 -11.53
C MET A 41 23.47 -37.58 -11.74
N GLN A 42 24.56 -36.86 -12.05
CA GLN A 42 25.91 -37.32 -11.79
C GLN A 42 26.57 -36.39 -10.78
N GLU A 43 27.13 -37.04 -9.77
CA GLU A 43 27.81 -36.47 -8.61
C GLU A 43 28.84 -35.42 -8.98
N ALA A 44 28.71 -34.25 -8.35
CA ALA A 44 29.82 -33.35 -8.13
C ALA A 44 29.72 -32.81 -6.70
N GLU A 45 30.71 -33.18 -5.89
CA GLU A 45 30.94 -32.69 -4.54
C GLU A 45 30.95 -31.15 -4.53
N ALA A 46 30.00 -30.54 -3.83
CA ALA A 46 29.97 -29.10 -3.64
C ALA A 46 29.59 -28.76 -2.20
N ALA A 47 30.52 -28.05 -1.54
CA ALA A 47 30.52 -27.36 -0.25
C ALA A 47 29.18 -27.21 0.51
N PRO A 48 29.20 -27.14 1.87
CA PRO A 48 27.99 -26.93 2.66
C PRO A 48 27.26 -25.65 2.23
N VAL A 49 26.18 -25.83 1.47
CA VAL A 49 25.31 -24.74 1.03
C VAL A 49 24.60 -24.22 2.27
N LYS A 50 25.07 -23.09 2.80
CA LYS A 50 24.34 -22.33 3.81
C LYS A 50 22.92 -22.12 3.26
N PRO A 51 21.85 -22.49 3.99
CA PRO A 51 20.50 -22.27 3.50
C PRO A 51 20.36 -20.76 3.24
N VAL A 52 20.12 -20.40 1.98
CA VAL A 52 19.93 -19.01 1.55
C VAL A 52 18.66 -18.50 2.22
N SER A 53 18.81 -18.01 3.44
CA SER A 53 17.68 -17.64 4.26
C SER A 53 17.03 -16.37 3.70
N ARG A 54 15.70 -16.46 3.60
CA ARG A 54 14.73 -15.34 3.65
C ARG A 54 14.78 -14.34 2.49
N ARG A 55 13.81 -14.52 1.58
CA ARG A 55 13.02 -13.49 0.88
C ARG A 55 13.45 -12.06 1.26
N ARG A 56 14.47 -11.50 0.57
CA ARG A 56 14.94 -10.13 0.81
C ARG A 56 13.76 -9.18 0.62
N ARG A 57 13.23 -8.62 1.72
CA ARG A 57 12.13 -7.66 1.65
C ARG A 57 12.63 -6.39 0.97
N ARG A 58 12.29 -6.22 -0.32
CA ARG A 58 12.57 -5.02 -1.09
C ARG A 58 12.06 -3.77 -0.33
N LEU A 59 12.87 -2.71 -0.31
CA LEU A 59 12.44 -1.41 0.23
C LEU A 59 11.27 -0.89 -0.63
N SER A 60 10.23 -0.35 0.01
CA SER A 60 9.09 0.21 -0.73
C SER A 60 9.50 1.48 -1.47
N LYS A 61 8.89 1.75 -2.64
CA LYS A 61 9.13 2.99 -3.42
C LYS A 61 9.01 4.25 -2.54
N LYS A 62 7.98 4.29 -1.70
CA LYS A 62 7.73 5.40 -0.76
C LYS A 62 8.86 5.60 0.25
N PHE A 63 9.48 4.51 0.72
CA PHE A 63 10.59 4.60 1.67
C PHE A 63 11.88 5.08 1.00
N LYS A 64 12.13 4.65 -0.25
CA LYS A 64 13.25 5.15 -1.04
C LYS A 64 13.14 6.66 -1.26
N ALA A 65 11.96 7.14 -1.67
CA ALA A 65 11.70 8.56 -1.87
C ALA A 65 11.82 9.39 -0.58
N TYR A 66 11.44 8.80 0.57
CA TYR A 66 11.63 9.45 1.87
C TYR A 66 13.13 9.58 2.22
N CYS A 67 13.89 8.51 2.02
CA CYS A 67 15.32 8.50 2.37
C CYS A 67 16.21 9.24 1.37
N SER A 68 15.78 9.43 0.13
CA SER A 68 16.57 10.20 -0.85
C SER A 68 16.70 11.68 -0.52
N VAL A 69 15.84 12.21 0.36
CA VAL A 69 15.86 13.61 0.81
C VAL A 69 16.68 13.79 2.10
N ILE A 70 17.06 12.69 2.76
CA ILE A 70 17.79 12.72 4.03
C ILE A 70 19.14 12.05 3.82
N GLU A 71 20.22 12.83 3.76
CA GLU A 71 21.57 12.33 3.45
C GLU A 71 22.00 11.19 4.36
N GLU A 72 21.74 11.26 5.67
CA GLU A 72 22.03 10.17 6.61
C GLU A 72 21.26 8.87 6.29
N CYS A 73 20.01 8.97 5.82
CA CYS A 73 19.26 7.77 5.44
C CYS A 73 19.71 7.24 4.07
N LYS A 74 20.01 8.13 3.13
CA LYS A 74 20.47 7.77 1.79
C LYS A 74 21.78 6.98 1.88
N THR A 75 22.78 7.55 2.54
CA THR A 75 24.10 6.94 2.70
C THR A 75 24.03 5.71 3.61
N GLY A 76 23.48 5.81 4.82
CA GLY A 76 23.45 4.71 5.77
C GLY A 76 22.50 3.57 5.37
N CYS A 77 21.28 3.86 4.92
CA CYS A 77 20.29 2.83 4.63
C CYS A 77 20.23 2.38 3.15
N LEU A 78 20.33 3.31 2.19
CA LEU A 78 20.19 2.93 0.77
C LEU A 78 21.50 2.40 0.20
N GLU A 79 22.62 3.06 0.52
CA GLU A 79 23.95 2.72 -0.01
C GLU A 79 24.64 1.67 0.87
N GLN A 80 24.91 1.98 2.13
CA GLN A 80 25.60 1.10 3.09
C GLN A 80 24.72 -0.07 3.57
N LYS A 81 23.39 0.01 3.35
CA LYS A 81 22.41 -1.02 3.73
C LYS A 81 22.41 -1.36 5.23
N ASP A 82 22.73 -0.38 6.06
CA ASP A 82 22.73 -0.52 7.51
C ASP A 82 21.34 -0.73 8.06
N LYS A 83 21.12 -1.93 8.61
CA LYS A 83 19.82 -2.36 9.11
C LYS A 83 19.31 -1.47 10.24
N THR A 84 20.21 -0.96 11.09
CA THR A 84 19.91 -0.09 12.23
C THR A 84 19.37 1.26 11.75
N ILE A 85 20.11 1.93 10.87
CA ILE A 85 19.74 3.21 10.24
C ILE A 85 18.42 3.05 9.47
N CYS A 86 18.31 2.01 8.64
CA CYS A 86 17.06 1.69 7.93
C CYS A 86 15.87 1.51 8.87
N LYS A 87 16.05 0.84 10.01
CA LYS A 87 14.97 0.60 10.98
C LYS A 87 14.54 1.89 11.66
N THR A 88 15.48 2.77 12.01
CA THR A 88 15.23 4.08 12.61
C THR A 88 14.44 4.96 11.66
N TYR A 89 14.90 5.14 10.42
CA TYR A 89 14.22 5.99 9.45
C TYR A 89 12.87 5.41 9.00
N ARG A 90 12.71 4.07 8.97
CA ARG A 90 11.38 3.47 8.79
C ARG A 90 10.41 3.82 9.92
N ARG A 91 10.89 3.97 11.16
CA ARG A 91 10.05 4.40 12.28
C ARG A 91 9.69 5.88 12.14
N LYS A 92 10.64 6.75 11.81
CA LYS A 92 10.42 8.19 11.54
C LYS A 92 9.37 8.40 10.43
N MET A 93 9.59 7.79 9.26
CA MET A 93 8.63 7.82 8.14
C MET A 93 7.23 7.31 8.53
N ARG A 94 7.14 6.26 9.37
CA ARG A 94 5.84 5.77 9.86
C ARG A 94 5.20 6.74 10.83
N ALA A 95 5.99 7.42 11.66
CA ALA A 95 5.51 8.40 12.62
C ALA A 95 4.96 9.64 11.91
N GLU A 96 5.70 10.20 10.95
CA GLU A 96 5.25 11.35 10.14
C GLU A 96 3.98 11.04 9.35
N ARG A 97 3.86 9.80 8.84
CA ARG A 97 2.65 9.36 8.14
C ARG A 97 1.46 9.08 9.04
N ARG A 98 1.65 9.00 10.36
CA ARG A 98 0.52 8.85 11.30
C ARG A 98 -0.17 10.20 11.41
N LYS A 99 -1.20 10.40 10.60
CA LYS A 99 -2.18 11.45 10.87
C LYS A 99 -2.91 11.10 12.17
N SER A 100 -2.80 11.97 13.16
CA SER A 100 -3.65 11.90 14.34
C SER A 100 -5.10 12.10 13.90
N ARG A 101 -6.03 11.38 14.53
CA ARG A 101 -7.45 11.62 14.28
C ARG A 101 -7.86 12.87 15.03
N THR A 102 -8.65 13.72 14.38
CA THR A 102 -9.29 14.86 15.06
C THR A 102 -10.24 14.34 16.16
N PRO A 103 -10.55 15.12 17.21
CA PRO A 103 -11.51 14.75 18.24
C PRO A 103 -12.86 14.30 17.65
N GLU A 104 -13.35 15.01 16.64
CA GLU A 104 -14.56 14.68 15.90
C GLU A 104 -14.48 13.30 15.21
N GLN A 105 -13.36 13.01 14.53
CA GLN A 105 -13.17 11.70 13.91
C GLN A 105 -13.12 10.56 14.93
N LYS A 106 -12.62 10.83 16.14
CA LYS A 106 -12.64 9.86 17.25
C LYS A 106 -14.07 9.67 17.75
N ALA A 107 -14.82 10.75 17.96
CA ALA A 107 -16.21 10.73 18.41
C ALA A 107 -17.10 9.98 17.41
N ALA A 108 -17.01 10.31 16.11
CA ALA A 108 -17.74 9.63 15.04
C ALA A 108 -17.39 8.13 14.98
N SER A 109 -16.11 7.77 15.13
CA SER A 109 -15.69 6.36 15.18
C SER A 109 -16.23 5.62 16.41
N LYS A 110 -16.39 6.31 17.54
CA LYS A 110 -16.97 5.75 18.77
C LYS A 110 -18.47 5.56 18.60
N ALA A 111 -19.18 6.56 18.10
CA ALA A 111 -20.63 6.48 17.82
C ALA A 111 -20.97 5.32 16.89
N ARG A 112 -20.25 5.15 15.77
CA ARG A 112 -20.45 4.02 14.85
C ARG A 112 -20.19 2.66 15.49
N PHE A 113 -19.23 2.57 16.41
CA PHE A 113 -18.95 1.34 17.13
C PHE A 113 -20.04 1.03 18.17
N ASN A 114 -20.51 2.05 18.88
CA ASN A 114 -21.61 1.90 19.84
C ASN A 114 -22.88 1.45 19.14
N ALA A 115 -23.22 2.04 17.98
CA ALA A 115 -24.36 1.61 17.17
C ALA A 115 -24.23 0.14 16.71
N TYR A 116 -23.04 -0.27 16.30
CA TYR A 116 -22.76 -1.67 15.96
C TYR A 116 -22.98 -2.61 17.16
N CYS A 117 -22.52 -2.23 18.34
CA CYS A 117 -22.69 -3.07 19.53
C CYS A 117 -24.10 -3.04 20.10
N ALA A 118 -24.86 -1.97 19.92
CA ALA A 118 -26.25 -1.90 20.33
C ALA A 118 -27.14 -2.93 19.60
N ALA A 119 -26.75 -3.36 18.39
CA ALA A 119 -27.44 -4.39 17.62
C ALA A 119 -27.01 -5.84 17.96
N ILE A 120 -26.10 -6.03 18.92
CA ILE A 120 -25.57 -7.35 19.30
C ILE A 120 -25.58 -7.44 20.82
N ASP A 121 -26.49 -8.25 21.37
CA ASP A 121 -26.71 -8.32 22.82
C ASP A 121 -25.44 -8.64 23.62
N GLU A 122 -24.62 -9.57 23.11
CA GLU A 122 -23.33 -9.90 23.72
C GLU A 122 -22.34 -8.72 23.71
N CYS A 123 -22.32 -7.90 22.64
CA CYS A 123 -21.45 -6.72 22.63
C CYS A 123 -22.02 -5.60 23.50
N LYS A 124 -23.35 -5.39 23.50
CA LYS A 124 -24.00 -4.38 24.31
C LYS A 124 -23.73 -4.64 25.79
N SER A 125 -24.15 -5.81 26.28
CA SER A 125 -23.96 -6.22 27.68
C SER A 125 -22.48 -6.32 28.04
N GLY A 126 -21.68 -7.04 27.25
CA GLY A 126 -20.29 -7.29 27.59
C GLY A 126 -19.38 -6.07 27.44
N CYS A 127 -19.49 -5.31 26.34
CA CYS A 127 -18.58 -4.20 26.05
C CYS A 127 -19.10 -2.82 26.47
N LEU A 128 -20.37 -2.51 26.24
CA LEU A 128 -20.91 -1.17 26.53
C LEU A 128 -21.31 -1.04 27.99
N ASP A 129 -22.01 -2.03 28.53
CA ASP A 129 -22.59 -1.98 29.87
C ASP A 129 -21.56 -2.44 30.93
N ASN A 130 -20.97 -3.62 30.74
CA ASN A 130 -20.01 -4.21 31.70
C ASN A 130 -18.56 -3.78 31.48
N GLY A 131 -18.25 -3.14 30.35
CA GLY A 131 -16.90 -2.66 30.05
C GLY A 131 -15.83 -3.75 29.89
N ASP A 132 -16.22 -5.00 29.59
CA ASP A 132 -15.29 -6.11 29.40
C ASP A 132 -14.37 -5.84 28.20
N LYS A 133 -13.09 -5.66 28.52
CA LYS A 133 -12.03 -5.35 27.56
C LYS A 133 -11.86 -6.45 26.51
N THR A 134 -12.08 -7.71 26.88
CA THR A 134 -11.90 -8.86 25.99
C THR A 134 -13.01 -8.90 24.94
N VAL A 135 -14.26 -8.80 25.38
CA VAL A 135 -15.46 -8.70 24.52
C VAL A 135 -15.35 -7.47 23.61
N CYS A 136 -15.05 -6.30 24.18
CA CYS A 136 -14.81 -5.09 23.41
C CYS A 136 -13.74 -5.26 22.34
N ARG A 137 -12.63 -5.93 22.64
CA ARG A 137 -11.52 -6.12 21.69
C ARG A 137 -11.94 -7.04 20.54
N THR A 138 -12.69 -8.10 20.82
CA THR A 138 -13.23 -9.03 19.82
C THR A 138 -14.16 -8.30 18.87
N TYR A 139 -15.17 -7.60 19.41
CA TYR A 139 -16.14 -6.89 18.58
C TYR A 139 -15.57 -5.64 17.88
N ARG A 140 -14.56 -4.97 18.45
CA ARG A 140 -13.82 -3.93 17.71
C ARG A 140 -13.06 -4.48 16.51
N LYS A 141 -12.53 -5.71 16.59
CA LYS A 141 -11.85 -6.35 15.46
C LYS A 141 -12.85 -6.71 14.36
N SER A 142 -14.00 -7.30 14.71
CA SER A 142 -15.05 -7.62 13.72
C SER A 142 -15.57 -6.35 13.03
N PHE A 143 -15.90 -5.31 13.80
CA PHE A 143 -16.36 -4.02 13.28
C PHE A 143 -15.36 -3.39 12.30
N ARG A 144 -14.05 -3.43 12.62
CA ARG A 144 -13.00 -2.93 11.70
C ARG A 144 -12.89 -3.76 10.43
N LYS A 145 -13.07 -5.08 10.52
CA LYS A 145 -13.02 -6.00 9.37
C LYS A 145 -14.19 -5.73 8.42
N GLN A 146 -15.40 -5.58 8.96
CA GLN A 146 -16.60 -5.23 8.19
C GLN A 146 -16.45 -3.87 7.50
N ASN A 147 -16.04 -2.82 8.24
CA ASN A 147 -15.82 -1.50 7.64
C ASN A 147 -14.76 -1.50 6.54
N ARG A 148 -13.69 -2.29 6.68
CA ARG A 148 -12.67 -2.43 5.62
C ARG A 148 -13.25 -3.09 4.37
N LYS A 149 -14.10 -4.12 4.52
CA LYS A 149 -14.78 -4.76 3.39
C LYS A 149 -15.72 -3.77 2.69
N ALA A 150 -16.58 -3.08 3.45
CA ALA A 150 -17.50 -2.08 2.92
C ALA A 150 -16.77 -0.96 2.15
N ARG A 151 -15.67 -0.43 2.70
CA ARG A 151 -14.86 0.60 2.00
C ARG A 151 -14.23 0.09 0.71
N ARG A 152 -13.80 -1.16 0.66
CA ARG A 152 -13.25 -1.77 -0.57
C ARG A 152 -14.34 -1.99 -1.61
N ALA A 153 -15.52 -2.45 -1.19
CA ALA A 153 -16.67 -2.62 -2.07
C ALA A 153 -17.12 -1.26 -2.63
N ALA A 154 -17.27 -0.24 -1.79
CA ALA A 154 -17.60 1.12 -2.21
C ALA A 154 -16.56 1.71 -3.18
N PHE A 155 -15.27 1.46 -2.93
CA PHE A 155 -14.21 1.85 -3.87
C PHE A 155 -14.38 1.12 -5.20
N LYS A 156 -14.53 -0.21 -5.20
CA LYS A 156 -14.74 -0.99 -6.44
C LYS A 156 -15.97 -0.51 -7.22
N ALA A 157 -17.10 -0.27 -6.54
CA ALA A 157 -18.32 0.25 -7.16
C ALA A 157 -18.09 1.61 -7.81
N LYS A 158 -17.37 2.52 -7.15
CA LYS A 158 -17.05 3.85 -7.69
C LYS A 158 -16.21 3.80 -8.97
N PHE A 159 -15.38 2.78 -9.16
CA PHE A 159 -14.49 2.62 -10.33
C PHE A 159 -14.99 1.62 -11.37
N SER A 160 -16.11 0.95 -11.12
CA SER A 160 -16.81 0.11 -12.12
C SER A 160 -18.00 0.84 -12.74
N ALA A 161 -18.29 2.05 -12.27
CA ALA A 161 -19.29 2.96 -12.82
C ALA A 161 -18.70 3.95 -13.84
N PHE A 162 -17.42 3.79 -14.17
CA PHE A 162 -16.70 4.47 -15.25
C PHE A 162 -16.17 3.40 -16.20
#